data_AF-A0A260VZ67-F1
#
_entry.id   AF-A0A260VZ67-F1
#
_cell.length_a   1.000
_cell.length_b   1.000
_cell.length_c   1.000
_cell.angle_alpha   90.00
_cell.angle_beta   90.00
_cell.angle_gamma   90.00
#
_symmetry.space_group_name_H-M   'P 1'
#
loop_
_entity.id
_entity.type
_entity.pdbx_description
1 polymer ?
#
loop_
_entity_poly.entity_id
_entity_poly.type
_entity_poly.pdbx_seq_one_letter_code
_entity_poly.pdbx_strand_id
1 'polypeptide(L)'
;MNVYHAANNATAAKLAQYTVDASAAADRAERAAAKGRPHAARAHAGVAATFAKLAGSDRADAHAERARAAAERAAQLARAEALA
;
A
#
# COMPACT_ATOMS: atom_id res chain seq x y z
N MET A 1 33.15 2.99 19.06
CA MET A 1 31.75 2.79 18.66
C MET A 1 31.69 2.94 17.14
N ASN A 2 31.40 1.86 16.41
CA ASN A 2 31.78 1.71 15.01
C ASN A 2 30.66 2.23 14.08
N VAL A 3 30.91 3.36 13.42
CA VAL A 3 29.95 4.20 12.68
C VAL A 3 29.19 3.45 11.59
N TYR A 4 29.82 2.41 11.03
CA TYR A 4 29.25 1.53 10.01
C TYR A 4 28.04 0.72 10.50
N HIS A 5 28.00 0.33 11.78
CA HIS A 5 26.85 -0.42 12.32
C HIS A 5 25.62 0.48 12.51
N ALA A 6 25.81 1.75 12.86
CA ALA A 6 24.71 2.71 13.02
C ALA A 6 24.04 3.04 11.68
N ALA A 7 24.84 3.23 10.62
CA ALA A 7 24.33 3.48 9.28
C ALA A 7 23.52 2.28 8.73
N ASN A 8 24.00 1.06 8.96
CA ASN A 8 23.31 -0.15 8.49
C ASN A 8 21.98 -0.37 9.23
N ASN A 9 21.94 -0.06 10.52
CA ASN A 9 20.72 -0.17 11.34
C ASN A 9 19.68 0.89 10.97
N ALA A 10 20.12 2.12 10.65
CA ALA A 10 19.23 3.18 10.17
C ALA A 10 18.59 2.85 8.81
N THR A 11 19.34 2.23 7.90
CA THR A 11 18.80 1.74 6.62
C THR A 11 17.77 0.63 6.82
N ALA A 12 18.07 -0.35 7.69
CA ALA A 12 17.13 -1.43 8.00
C ALA A 12 15.83 -0.90 8.63
N ALA A 13 15.94 0.05 9.57
CA ALA A 13 14.77 0.70 10.17
C ALA A 13 13.92 1.46 9.12
N LYS A 14 14.56 2.12 8.16
CA LYS A 14 13.88 2.84 7.09
C LYS A 14 13.14 1.90 6.12
N LEU A 15 13.73 0.76 5.77
CA LEU A 15 13.08 -0.28 4.96
C LEU A 15 11.89 -0.91 5.69
N ALA A 16 12.02 -1.14 7.01
CA ALA A 16 10.91 -1.60 7.84
C ALA A 16 9.77 -0.56 7.88
N GLN A 17 10.11 0.72 7.99
CA GLN A 17 9.11 1.80 7.97
C GLN A 17 8.34 1.84 6.65
N TYR A 18 9.01 1.66 5.50
CA TYR A 18 8.30 1.56 4.22
C TYR A 18 7.32 0.39 4.15
N THR A 19 7.62 -0.74 4.81
CA THR A 19 6.69 -1.86 4.91
C THR A 19 5.43 -1.47 5.72
N VAL A 20 5.60 -0.71 6.81
CA VAL A 20 4.49 -0.17 7.61
C VAL A 20 3.66 0.83 6.80
N ASP A 21 4.32 1.72 6.06
CA ASP A 21 3.65 2.71 5.22
C ASP A 21 2.85 2.05 4.09
N ALA A 22 3.37 0.97 3.49
CA ALA A 22 2.65 0.15 2.52
C ALA A 22 1.39 -0.48 3.13
N SER A 23 1.48 -1.01 4.36
CA SER A 23 0.32 -1.55 5.08
C SER A 23 -0.73 -0.48 5.36
N ALA A 24 -0.32 0.68 5.87
CA ALA A 24 -1.24 1.78 6.17
C ALA A 24 -1.94 2.32 4.90
N ALA A 25 -1.23 2.36 3.76
CA ALA A 25 -1.81 2.71 2.48
C ALA A 25 -2.83 1.66 2.01
N ALA A 26 -2.55 0.37 2.20
CA ALA A 26 -3.50 -0.70 1.92
C ALA A 26 -4.78 -0.59 2.76
N ASP A 27 -4.67 -0.31 4.06
CA ASP A 27 -5.84 -0.11 4.93
C ASP A 27 -6.68 1.12 4.53
N ARG A 28 -6.05 2.15 3.94
CA ARG A 28 -6.77 3.30 3.39
C ARG A 28 -7.45 2.95 2.06
N ALA A 29 -6.81 2.13 1.23
CA ALA A 29 -7.40 1.65 -0.02
C ALA A 29 -8.66 0.82 0.25
N GLU A 30 -8.61 -0.11 1.20
CA GLU A 30 -9.75 -0.92 1.64
C GLU A 30 -10.89 -0.06 2.20
N ARG A 31 -10.57 0.92 3.07
CA ARG A 31 -11.58 1.84 3.61
C ARG A 31 -12.21 2.72 2.53
N ALA A 32 -11.44 3.16 1.54
CA ALA A 32 -11.97 3.91 0.42
C ALA A 32 -12.85 3.04 -0.48
N ALA A 33 -12.45 1.79 -0.72
CA ALA A 33 -13.22 0.80 -1.47
C ALA A 33 -14.58 0.53 -0.81
N ALA A 34 -14.59 0.27 0.51
CA ALA A 34 -15.81 0.04 1.28
C ALA A 34 -16.77 1.24 1.29
N LYS A 35 -16.26 2.45 1.05
CA LYS A 35 -17.06 3.69 0.95
C LYS A 35 -17.53 4.00 -0.48
N GLY A 36 -17.33 3.09 -1.44
CA GLY A 36 -17.67 3.34 -2.84
C GLY A 36 -16.83 4.46 -3.48
N ARG A 37 -15.58 4.63 -3.05
CA ARG A 37 -14.67 5.68 -3.56
C ARG A 37 -13.55 5.05 -4.39
N PRO A 38 -13.83 4.56 -5.61
CA PRO A 38 -12.86 3.80 -6.41
C PRO A 38 -11.61 4.61 -6.78
N HIS A 39 -11.74 5.91 -7.06
CA HIS A 39 -10.59 6.77 -7.34
C HIS A 39 -9.66 6.93 -6.14
N ALA A 40 -10.21 7.07 -4.93
CA ALA A 40 -9.42 7.16 -3.71
C ALA A 40 -8.76 5.82 -3.37
N ALA A 41 -9.46 4.71 -3.56
CA ALA A 41 -8.89 3.37 -3.39
C ALA A 41 -7.69 3.14 -4.32
N ARG A 42 -7.83 3.53 -5.60
CA ARG A 42 -6.74 3.45 -6.59
C ARG A 42 -5.54 4.34 -6.23
N ALA A 43 -5.80 5.55 -5.74
CA ALA A 43 -4.73 6.45 -5.30
C ALA A 43 -3.92 5.83 -4.14
N HIS A 44 -4.60 5.29 -3.13
CA HIS A 44 -3.95 4.62 -2.01
C HIS A 44 -3.22 3.33 -2.42
N ALA A 45 -3.76 2.56 -3.38
CA ALA A 45 -3.07 1.41 -3.95
C ALA A 45 -1.77 1.81 -4.67
N GLY A 46 -1.76 2.93 -5.39
CA GLY A 46 -0.55 3.49 -5.99
C GLY A 46 0.50 3.85 -4.93
N VAL A 47 0.08 4.47 -3.83
CA VAL A 47 0.98 4.79 -2.70
C VAL A 47 1.54 3.52 -2.05
N ALA A 48 0.72 2.50 -1.82
CA ALA A 48 1.17 1.22 -1.27
C ALA A 48 2.22 0.56 -2.16
N ALA A 49 2.02 0.57 -3.49
CA ALA A 49 2.99 0.04 -4.45
C ALA A 49 4.32 0.82 -4.46
N THR A 50 4.28 2.14 -4.28
CA THR A 50 5.51 2.94 -4.16
C THR A 50 6.30 2.55 -2.91
N PHE A 51 5.64 2.42 -1.76
CA PHE A 51 6.30 2.01 -0.53
C PHE A 51 6.79 0.56 -0.58
N ALA A 52 6.07 -0.33 -1.24
CA ALA A 52 6.52 -1.71 -1.45
C ALA A 52 7.82 -1.78 -2.25
N LYS A 53 7.92 -1.01 -3.35
CA LYS A 53 9.17 -0.89 -4.12
C LYS A 53 10.32 -0.32 -3.30
N LEU A 54 10.05 0.65 -2.43
CA LEU A 54 11.07 1.24 -1.56
C LEU A 54 11.50 0.28 -0.44
N ALA A 55 10.58 -0.53 0.08
CA ALA A 55 10.87 -1.54 1.10
C ALA A 55 11.64 -2.74 0.53
N GLY A 56 11.34 -3.15 -0.70
CA GLY A 56 11.96 -4.30 -1.35
C GLY A 56 11.71 -5.62 -0.61
N SER A 57 10.54 -5.78 0.01
CA SER A 57 10.20 -6.98 0.80
C SER A 57 8.88 -7.59 0.36
N ASP A 58 8.82 -8.93 0.37
CA ASP A 58 7.61 -9.70 0.04
C ASP A 58 6.40 -9.27 0.88
N ARG A 59 6.65 -8.88 2.14
CA ARG A 59 5.60 -8.39 3.03
C ARG A 59 5.01 -7.06 2.56
N ALA A 60 5.85 -6.15 2.10
CA ALA A 60 5.38 -4.87 1.56
C ALA A 60 4.66 -5.09 0.22
N ASP A 61 5.13 -6.01 -0.61
CA ASP A 61 4.47 -6.40 -1.85
C ASP A 61 3.08 -7.01 -1.60
N ALA A 62 2.94 -7.86 -0.58
CA ALA A 62 1.64 -8.40 -0.16
C ALA A 62 0.66 -7.29 0.25
N HIS A 63 1.14 -6.22 0.90
CA HIS A 63 0.31 -5.05 1.21
C HIS A 63 -0.09 -4.28 -0.05
N ALA A 64 0.82 -4.11 -1.02
CA ALA A 64 0.50 -3.47 -2.29
C ALA A 64 -0.55 -4.26 -3.10
N GLU A 65 -0.42 -5.59 -3.17
CA GLU A 65 -1.39 -6.45 -3.85
C GLU A 65 -2.77 -6.41 -3.18
N ARG A 66 -2.81 -6.43 -1.84
CA ARG A 66 -4.05 -6.23 -1.08
C ARG A 66 -4.72 -4.89 -1.42
N ALA A 67 -3.95 -3.81 -1.50
CA ALA A 67 -4.45 -2.49 -1.86
C ALA A 67 -5.00 -2.46 -3.30
N ARG A 68 -4.32 -3.11 -4.25
CA ARG A 68 -4.78 -3.25 -5.64
C ARG A 68 -6.09 -4.00 -5.74
N ALA A 69 -6.20 -5.16 -5.09
CA ALA A 69 -7.42 -5.95 -5.06
C ALA A 69 -8.61 -5.15 -4.49
N ALA A 70 -8.38 -4.34 -3.45
CA ALA A 70 -9.41 -3.45 -2.92
C ALA A 70 -9.86 -2.39 -3.94
N ALA A 71 -8.91 -1.76 -4.64
CA ALA A 71 -9.21 -0.76 -5.67
C ALA A 71 -9.96 -1.36 -6.88
N GLU A 72 -9.61 -2.58 -7.29
CA GLU A 72 -10.29 -3.29 -8.38
C GLU A 72 -11.71 -3.67 -8.00
N ARG A 73 -11.94 -4.21 -6.81
CA ARG A 73 -13.28 -4.50 -6.29
C ARG A 73 -14.14 -3.24 -6.24
N ALA A 74 -13.59 -2.12 -5.75
CA ALA A 74 -14.31 -0.84 -5.73
C ALA A 74 -14.69 -0.36 -7.14
N ALA A 75 -13.79 -0.52 -8.11
CA ALA A 75 -14.05 -0.14 -9.50
C ALA A 75 -15.11 -1.03 -10.16
N GLN A 76 -15.14 -2.33 -9.83
CA GLN A 76 -16.16 -3.25 -10.31
C GLN A 76 -17.54 -2.90 -9.73
N LEU A 77 -17.62 -2.62 -8.43
CA LEU A 77 -18.86 -2.19 -7.79
C LEU A 77 -19.40 -0.90 -8.40
N ALA A 78 -18.56 0.12 -8.55
CA ALA A 78 -18.97 1.39 -9.16
C ALA A 78 -19.43 1.24 -10.62
N ARG A 79 -18.85 0.29 -11.36
CA ARG A 79 -19.31 -0.04 -12.72
C ARG A 79 -20.65 -0.77 -12.72
N ALA A 80 -20.85 -1.69 -11.79
CA ALA A 80 -22.13 -2.40 -11.67
C ALA A 80 -23.26 -1.43 -11.31
N GLU A 81 -23.02 -0.49 -10.40
CA GLU A 81 -23.96 0.57 -10.04
C GLU A 81 -24.28 1.51 -11.21
N ALA A 82 -23.30 1.82 -12.07
CA ALA A 82 -23.51 2.67 -13.23
C ALA A 82 -24.30 1.99 -14.37
N LEU A 83 -24.43 0.66 -14.32
CA LEU A 83 -25.14 -0.15 -15.34
C LEU A 83 -26.50 -0.67 -14.85
N ALA A 84 -26.85 -0.44 -13.58
CA ALA A 84 -28.13 -0.80 -12.97
C ALA A 84 -29.15 0.34 -13.12
#